data_AF-A0A4R6JK08-F1
#
_entry.id   AF-A0A4R6JK08-F1
#
_cell.length_a   1.000
_cell.length_b   1.000
_cell.length_c   1.000
_cell.angle_alpha   90.00
_cell.angle_beta   90.00
_cell.angle_gamma   90.00
#
_symmetry.space_group_name_H-M   'P 1'
#
loop_
_entity.id
_entity.type
_entity.pdbx_description
1 polymer ?
#
loop_
_entity_poly.entity_id
_entity_poly.type
_entity_poly.pdbx_seq_one_letter_code
_entity_poly.pdbx_strand_id
1 'polypeptide(L)'
;MKRSVALRWSAAAATALTAAAIMLTLPATQALAADNLSLNGGADGSSKAGGTSYGNVKDGNTGTYWSPSGSTGYVSVKWGSATTVSSAVIRQASGGGSISAWRLLNADTGAVLSSGSGSPSTISFASTALKKLTFDITSASGAPRIAEFETYGSGGTTPTTGPTTPTPTPTSPGGSGGTPTGAWPSSAGSVSISGTVNVSGTFDGGMKTYCCIGDGSQSESQDPMFKIANGGTLQNVILGSPAGDGVHCEGTCTIRNVWWNDIGEDAATFKGTGGGTSYVIGGGARNGSDKTFQHNGNGTVNISGFYLSGSGKLYRACGNCSSSYTRHVRIDNVLLNDIDMVAGINSNWGDTATITRVTLSNASNATVCGKYQGVAKGSEPKYLGAGWNDSNCKVSQSDITYR
;
A
#
# COMPACT_ATOMS: atom_id res chain seq x y z
N MET A 1 88.77 -0.35 -14.41
CA MET A 1 89.19 -0.86 -13.09
C MET A 1 88.00 -0.80 -12.14
N LYS A 2 87.82 -1.85 -11.34
CA LYS A 2 86.74 -2.07 -10.38
C LYS A 2 86.92 -1.26 -9.09
N ARG A 3 85.78 -1.03 -8.42
CA ARG A 3 85.55 -0.84 -6.97
C ARG A 3 85.90 0.52 -6.37
N SER A 4 85.23 1.06 -5.34
CA SER A 4 83.93 0.93 -4.64
C SER A 4 84.16 1.61 -3.27
N VAL A 5 83.08 1.98 -2.55
CA VAL A 5 83.01 2.19 -1.07
C VAL A 5 83.46 3.61 -0.62
N ALA A 6 82.84 4.37 0.29
CA ALA A 6 81.68 4.31 1.20
C ALA A 6 81.40 5.77 1.66
N LEU A 7 80.15 6.25 1.78
CA LEU A 7 79.17 6.08 2.88
C LEU A 7 79.32 7.12 4.02
N ARG A 8 78.19 7.79 4.32
CA ARG A 8 77.61 8.24 5.63
C ARG A 8 77.06 9.69 5.54
N TRP A 9 75.75 9.88 5.38
CA TRP A 9 74.67 9.99 6.42
C TRP A 9 74.94 11.21 7.35
N SER A 10 74.08 12.21 7.60
CA SER A 10 72.61 12.34 7.74
C SER A 10 72.28 13.85 7.55
N ALA A 11 71.06 14.37 7.31
CA ALA A 11 69.81 14.20 8.03
C ALA A 11 68.64 14.73 7.18
N ALA A 12 67.51 14.03 7.20
CA ALA A 12 66.27 14.47 6.58
C ALA A 12 65.45 15.30 7.58
N ALA A 13 65.14 16.54 7.22
CA ALA A 13 64.11 17.35 7.88
C ALA A 13 62.75 17.00 7.27
N ALA A 14 61.79 16.65 8.13
CA ALA A 14 60.42 16.38 7.75
C ALA A 14 59.65 17.69 7.57
N THR A 15 59.06 17.89 6.39
CA THR A 15 58.07 18.94 6.14
C THR A 15 56.75 18.26 5.79
N ALA A 16 55.76 18.39 6.66
CA ALA A 16 54.41 17.88 6.46
C ALA A 16 53.69 18.73 5.39
N LEU A 17 53.33 18.10 4.27
CA LEU A 17 52.39 18.65 3.29
C LEU A 17 50.98 18.19 3.66
N THR A 18 50.12 19.15 4.01
CA THR A 18 48.68 18.96 4.17
C THR A 18 48.03 18.74 2.81
N ALA A 19 47.63 17.50 2.52
CA ALA A 19 46.78 17.18 1.38
C ALA A 19 45.31 17.48 1.73
N ALA A 20 44.78 18.58 1.19
CA ALA A 20 43.34 18.81 1.15
C ALA A 20 42.72 17.85 0.11
N ALA A 21 42.00 16.83 0.57
CA ALA A 21 41.22 15.97 -0.29
C ALA A 21 40.00 16.74 -0.81
N ILE A 22 40.10 17.23 -2.04
CA ILE A 22 38.93 17.63 -2.83
C ILE A 22 38.14 16.34 -3.10
N MET A 23 37.07 16.11 -2.35
CA MET A 23 36.08 15.11 -2.72
C MET A 23 35.41 15.56 -4.01
N LEU A 24 35.89 15.02 -5.12
CA LEU A 24 35.21 15.08 -6.40
C LEU A 24 33.89 14.33 -6.24
N THR A 25 32.80 15.06 -6.02
CA THR A 25 31.44 14.50 -6.02
C THR A 25 31.17 13.96 -7.41
N LEU A 26 31.32 12.65 -7.59
CA LEU A 26 30.77 11.93 -8.73
C LEU A 26 29.26 12.26 -8.78
N PRO A 27 28.70 12.60 -9.96
CA PRO A 27 27.25 12.67 -10.07
C PRO A 27 26.70 11.30 -9.70
N ALA A 28 25.79 11.28 -8.72
CA ALA A 28 25.02 10.10 -8.41
C ALA A 28 24.37 9.62 -9.71
N THR A 29 24.86 8.52 -10.25
CA THR A 29 24.21 7.80 -11.34
C THR A 29 22.79 7.51 -10.88
N GLN A 30 21.82 8.08 -11.57
CA GLN A 30 20.42 7.72 -11.43
C GLN A 30 20.31 6.19 -11.48
N ALA A 31 19.73 5.58 -10.47
CA ALA A 31 19.45 4.15 -10.46
C ALA A 31 18.43 3.86 -11.59
N LEU A 32 18.93 3.45 -12.77
CA LEU A 32 18.12 2.80 -13.78
C LEU A 32 17.62 1.47 -13.21
N ALA A 33 16.38 1.10 -13.52
CA ALA A 33 15.69 -0.11 -13.08
C ALA A 33 16.59 -1.36 -13.08
N ALA A 34 17.13 -1.73 -11.93
CA ALA A 34 17.81 -3.01 -11.77
C ALA A 34 16.74 -4.11 -11.60
N ASP A 35 16.74 -5.06 -12.54
CA ASP A 35 16.09 -6.38 -12.52
C ASP A 35 14.78 -6.62 -13.32
N ASN A 36 14.37 -5.74 -14.25
CA ASN A 36 13.31 -6.13 -15.22
C ASN A 36 13.85 -7.10 -16.27
N LEU A 37 13.59 -8.40 -16.10
CA LEU A 37 14.06 -9.49 -16.96
C LEU A 37 13.39 -9.50 -18.35
N SER A 38 12.29 -8.77 -18.53
CA SER A 38 11.57 -8.71 -19.80
C SER A 38 12.31 -7.88 -20.86
N LEU A 39 13.09 -6.87 -20.47
CA LEU A 39 13.76 -5.95 -21.41
C LEU A 39 14.72 -6.67 -22.37
N ASN A 40 15.37 -7.73 -21.87
CA ASN A 40 16.31 -8.55 -22.63
C ASN A 40 15.64 -9.76 -23.33
N GLY A 41 14.34 -9.93 -23.18
CA GLY A 41 13.56 -11.01 -23.79
C GLY A 41 13.04 -10.69 -25.19
N GLY A 42 12.49 -11.69 -25.85
CA GLY A 42 11.58 -11.54 -26.98
C GLY A 42 10.13 -11.38 -26.51
N ALA A 43 9.24 -10.98 -27.41
CA ALA A 43 7.80 -10.96 -27.17
C ALA A 43 7.02 -11.54 -28.34
N ASP A 44 5.91 -12.21 -28.05
CA ASP A 44 4.91 -12.63 -29.03
C ASP A 44 3.51 -12.62 -28.40
N GLY A 45 2.48 -12.93 -29.17
CA GLY A 45 1.12 -12.91 -28.67
C GLY A 45 0.14 -13.58 -29.62
N SER A 46 -1.13 -13.40 -29.29
CA SER A 46 -2.27 -13.87 -30.08
C SER A 46 -2.48 -13.04 -31.35
N SER A 47 -3.43 -12.11 -31.32
CA SER A 47 -3.70 -11.15 -32.38
C SER A 47 -3.14 -9.77 -32.02
N LYS A 48 -3.21 -8.85 -32.98
CA LYS A 48 -2.63 -7.53 -32.86
C LYS A 48 -3.45 -6.50 -33.62
N ALA A 49 -3.90 -5.44 -32.94
CA ALA A 49 -4.58 -4.31 -33.57
C ALA A 49 -3.62 -3.52 -34.49
N GLY A 50 -4.17 -2.66 -35.35
CA GLY A 50 -3.36 -1.77 -36.19
C GLY A 50 -2.55 -0.78 -35.35
N GLY A 51 -1.30 -0.49 -35.76
CA GLY A 51 -0.45 0.51 -35.11
C GLY A 51 0.23 0.06 -33.81
N THR A 52 0.17 -1.22 -33.46
CA THR A 52 0.78 -1.77 -32.23
C THR A 52 1.77 -2.92 -32.54
N SER A 53 2.62 -3.29 -31.58
CA SER A 53 3.64 -4.35 -31.68
C SER A 53 3.69 -5.20 -30.40
N TYR A 54 4.00 -6.50 -30.52
CA TYR A 54 4.30 -7.33 -29.35
C TYR A 54 5.54 -6.83 -28.61
N GLY A 55 6.52 -6.29 -29.33
CA GLY A 55 7.75 -5.77 -28.74
C GLY A 55 7.55 -4.59 -27.79
N ASN A 56 6.40 -3.91 -27.88
CA ASN A 56 6.11 -2.74 -27.05
C ASN A 56 5.96 -3.11 -25.57
N VAL A 57 5.56 -4.34 -25.22
CA VAL A 57 5.39 -4.72 -23.80
C VAL A 57 6.70 -4.89 -23.02
N LYS A 58 7.85 -4.62 -23.65
CA LYS A 58 9.16 -4.91 -23.09
C LYS A 58 10.23 -3.92 -23.57
N ASP A 59 9.82 -2.76 -24.06
CA ASP A 59 10.73 -1.73 -24.55
C ASP A 59 11.05 -0.69 -23.46
N GLY A 60 10.41 -0.77 -22.29
CA GLY A 60 10.59 0.16 -21.18
C GLY A 60 9.90 1.51 -21.41
N ASN A 61 9.07 1.62 -22.45
CA ASN A 61 8.37 2.83 -22.83
C ASN A 61 6.86 2.69 -22.60
N THR A 62 6.39 3.23 -21.47
CA THR A 62 4.95 3.26 -21.14
C THR A 62 4.05 4.06 -22.10
N GLY A 63 4.62 4.75 -23.10
CA GLY A 63 3.90 5.45 -24.17
C GLY A 63 3.58 4.57 -25.39
N THR A 64 4.26 3.44 -25.57
CA THR A 64 3.92 2.42 -26.57
C THR A 64 3.11 1.31 -25.91
N TYR A 65 2.40 0.49 -26.70
CA TYR A 65 1.62 -0.63 -26.15
C TYR A 65 1.39 -1.73 -27.16
N TRP A 66 1.18 -2.96 -26.67
CA TRP A 66 0.48 -4.04 -27.37
C TRP A 66 -1.04 -3.93 -27.16
N SER A 67 -1.84 -4.25 -28.18
CA SER A 67 -3.30 -4.42 -28.04
C SER A 67 -3.80 -5.57 -28.92
N PRO A 68 -4.62 -6.50 -28.40
CA PRO A 68 -5.24 -7.54 -29.20
C PRO A 68 -6.32 -6.96 -30.13
N SER A 69 -6.76 -7.73 -31.12
CA SER A 69 -7.80 -7.30 -32.07
C SER A 69 -9.21 -7.24 -31.48
N GLY A 70 -9.42 -7.75 -30.26
CA GLY A 70 -10.72 -7.81 -29.58
C GLY A 70 -10.56 -7.65 -28.07
N SER A 71 -11.60 -7.95 -27.30
CA SER A 71 -11.60 -7.82 -25.83
C SER A 71 -10.80 -8.89 -25.08
N THR A 72 -10.31 -9.90 -25.80
CA THR A 72 -9.50 -11.00 -25.23
C THR A 72 -8.26 -11.22 -26.09
N GLY A 73 -7.27 -11.89 -25.52
CA GLY A 73 -6.05 -12.25 -26.20
C GLY A 73 -4.89 -12.35 -25.21
N TYR A 74 -3.79 -12.92 -25.66
CA TYR A 74 -2.59 -13.06 -24.85
C TYR A 74 -1.38 -12.35 -25.46
N VAL A 75 -0.47 -11.95 -24.59
CA VAL A 75 0.88 -11.49 -24.91
C VAL A 75 1.87 -12.19 -23.98
N SER A 76 3.06 -12.47 -24.49
CA SER A 76 4.09 -13.22 -23.77
C SER A 76 5.43 -12.52 -23.85
N VAL A 77 6.22 -12.67 -22.79
CA VAL A 77 7.66 -12.46 -22.81
C VAL A 77 8.37 -13.82 -22.85
N LYS A 78 9.47 -13.90 -23.58
CA LYS A 78 10.21 -15.16 -23.80
C LYS A 78 11.72 -14.95 -23.79
N TRP A 79 12.44 -15.97 -23.35
CA TRP A 79 13.89 -15.98 -23.24
C TRP A 79 14.49 -17.15 -24.02
N GLY A 80 15.75 -17.01 -24.44
CA GLY A 80 16.46 -18.08 -25.17
C GLY A 80 16.73 -19.33 -24.32
N SER A 81 16.79 -19.17 -23.00
CA SER A 81 16.96 -20.23 -22.01
C SER A 81 15.94 -20.06 -20.87
N ALA A 82 15.78 -21.10 -20.04
CA ALA A 82 14.87 -21.03 -18.91
C ALA A 82 15.32 -19.92 -17.94
N THR A 83 14.43 -18.99 -17.65
CA THR A 83 14.66 -17.87 -16.72
C THR A 83 13.75 -18.05 -15.52
N THR A 84 14.32 -17.88 -14.32
CA THR A 84 13.58 -18.01 -13.06
C THR A 84 12.91 -16.68 -12.72
N VAL A 85 11.59 -16.70 -12.67
CA VAL A 85 10.74 -15.55 -12.33
C VAL A 85 9.79 -15.91 -11.21
N SER A 86 9.47 -14.94 -10.36
CA SER A 86 8.52 -15.09 -9.23
C SER A 86 7.51 -13.95 -9.15
N SER A 87 7.68 -12.90 -9.96
CA SER A 87 6.66 -11.88 -10.14
C SER A 87 6.64 -11.31 -11.56
N ALA A 88 5.48 -10.74 -11.90
CA ALA A 88 5.26 -9.98 -13.10
C ALA A 88 4.56 -8.66 -12.76
N VAL A 89 4.80 -7.61 -13.54
CA VAL A 89 4.06 -6.35 -13.48
C VAL A 89 3.44 -6.09 -14.84
N ILE A 90 2.12 -5.90 -14.86
CA ILE A 90 1.38 -5.54 -16.07
C ILE A 90 1.03 -4.06 -15.99
N ARG A 91 1.55 -3.27 -16.92
CA ARG A 91 1.18 -1.85 -17.06
C ARG A 91 0.22 -1.70 -18.21
N GLN A 92 -0.93 -1.09 -17.95
CA GLN A 92 -1.90 -0.76 -19.00
C GLN A 92 -1.70 0.68 -19.48
N ALA A 93 -1.75 0.89 -20.80
CA ALA A 93 -1.82 2.23 -21.37
C ALA A 93 -3.26 2.76 -21.33
N SER A 94 -3.41 4.08 -21.30
CA SER A 94 -4.72 4.72 -21.34
C SER A 94 -5.43 4.51 -22.70
N GLY A 95 -6.77 4.62 -22.68
CA GLY A 95 -7.61 4.53 -23.88
C GLY A 95 -7.85 3.11 -24.42
N GLY A 96 -7.52 2.07 -23.66
CA GLY A 96 -7.90 0.68 -23.93
C GLY A 96 -9.11 0.22 -23.12
N GLY A 97 -9.65 -0.96 -23.45
CA GLY A 97 -10.67 -1.64 -22.64
C GLY A 97 -10.13 -2.10 -21.28
N SER A 98 -10.99 -2.11 -20.27
CA SER A 98 -10.62 -2.48 -18.90
C SER A 98 -10.61 -4.00 -18.76
N ILE A 99 -9.45 -4.56 -18.39
CA ILE A 99 -9.31 -5.99 -18.10
C ILE A 99 -10.14 -6.35 -16.86
N SER A 100 -10.95 -7.39 -16.98
CA SER A 100 -11.83 -7.90 -15.92
C SER A 100 -11.52 -9.33 -15.50
N ALA A 101 -10.85 -10.12 -16.35
CA ALA A 101 -10.31 -11.42 -15.98
C ALA A 101 -9.05 -11.76 -16.80
N TRP A 102 -8.10 -12.44 -16.17
CA TRP A 102 -6.84 -12.83 -16.76
C TRP A 102 -6.24 -14.05 -16.07
N ARG A 103 -5.27 -14.68 -16.74
CA ARG A 103 -4.41 -15.72 -16.18
C ARG A 103 -2.98 -15.56 -16.66
N LEU A 104 -2.04 -15.93 -15.80
CA LEU A 104 -0.61 -15.98 -16.09
C LEU A 104 -0.21 -17.44 -16.25
N LEU A 105 0.36 -17.79 -17.40
CA LEU A 105 0.64 -19.16 -17.79
C LEU A 105 2.13 -19.38 -17.99
N ASN A 106 2.60 -20.57 -17.62
CA ASN A 106 3.80 -21.13 -18.22
C ASN A 106 3.43 -21.63 -19.62
N ALA A 107 3.89 -20.94 -20.66
CA ALA A 107 3.47 -21.22 -22.04
C ALA A 107 3.97 -22.57 -22.58
N ASP A 108 5.07 -23.09 -22.01
CA ASP A 108 5.65 -24.36 -22.43
C ASP A 108 4.80 -25.55 -21.94
N THR A 109 4.10 -25.39 -20.81
CA THR A 109 3.34 -26.47 -20.15
C THR A 109 1.83 -26.25 -20.12
N GLY A 110 1.37 -25.02 -20.34
CA GLY A 110 -0.03 -24.62 -20.15
C GLY A 110 -0.44 -24.46 -18.68
N ALA A 111 0.48 -24.63 -17.72
CA ALA A 111 0.18 -24.49 -16.30
C ALA A 111 -0.19 -23.04 -15.95
N VAL A 112 -1.30 -22.87 -15.23
CA VAL A 112 -1.72 -21.57 -14.67
C VAL A 112 -0.88 -21.29 -13.43
N LEU A 113 0.01 -20.29 -13.51
CA LEU A 113 0.86 -19.86 -12.40
C LEU A 113 0.13 -18.90 -11.46
N SER A 114 -0.77 -18.09 -12.02
CA SER A 114 -1.65 -17.19 -11.28
C SER A 114 -2.85 -16.82 -12.13
N SER A 115 -3.94 -16.38 -11.53
CA SER A 115 -5.10 -15.84 -12.22
C SER A 115 -5.77 -14.79 -11.37
N GLY A 116 -6.51 -13.89 -12.00
CA GLY A 116 -7.17 -12.82 -11.27
C GLY A 116 -8.32 -12.21 -12.03
N SER A 117 -9.15 -11.51 -11.28
CA SER A 117 -10.21 -10.62 -11.77
C SER A 117 -9.78 -9.16 -11.62
N GLY A 118 -10.21 -8.31 -12.55
CA GLY A 118 -9.85 -6.88 -12.59
C GLY A 118 -8.50 -6.59 -13.24
N SER A 119 -8.18 -5.30 -13.37
CA SER A 119 -6.91 -4.79 -13.88
C SER A 119 -5.72 -5.28 -13.04
N PRO A 120 -4.79 -6.05 -13.60
CA PRO A 120 -3.59 -6.47 -12.90
C PRO A 120 -2.63 -5.30 -12.67
N SER A 121 -1.92 -5.34 -11.55
CA SER A 121 -0.74 -4.52 -11.28
C SER A 121 0.47 -5.44 -11.11
N THR A 122 0.87 -5.75 -9.88
CA THR A 122 1.90 -6.74 -9.56
C THR A 122 1.26 -8.10 -9.33
N ILE A 123 1.74 -9.11 -10.04
CA ILE A 123 1.31 -10.51 -9.93
C ILE A 123 2.46 -11.30 -9.34
N SER A 124 2.31 -11.77 -8.11
CA SER A 124 3.26 -12.72 -7.49
C SER A 124 2.83 -14.16 -7.74
N PHE A 125 3.78 -15.05 -7.93
CA PHE A 125 3.57 -16.48 -8.12
C PHE A 125 4.77 -17.27 -7.61
N ALA A 126 4.60 -18.59 -7.44
CA ALA A 126 5.70 -19.45 -7.01
C ALA A 126 6.88 -19.33 -7.99
N SER A 127 8.10 -19.19 -7.45
CA SER A 127 9.31 -19.08 -8.27
C SER A 127 9.38 -20.22 -9.29
N THR A 128 9.31 -19.88 -10.57
CA THR A 128 9.21 -20.83 -11.68
C THR A 128 10.30 -20.54 -12.70
N ALA A 129 11.00 -21.59 -13.13
CA ALA A 129 11.93 -21.51 -14.26
C ALA A 129 11.19 -21.90 -15.54
N LEU A 130 11.13 -20.98 -16.51
CA LEU A 130 10.41 -21.17 -17.77
C LEU A 130 11.04 -20.37 -18.92
N LYS A 131 10.78 -20.77 -20.17
CA LYS A 131 11.28 -20.01 -21.34
C LYS A 131 10.30 -18.96 -21.82
N LYS A 132 9.01 -19.09 -21.47
CA LYS A 132 7.97 -18.19 -21.95
C LYS A 132 6.82 -18.03 -20.95
N LEU A 133 6.61 -16.80 -20.50
CA LEU A 133 5.53 -16.41 -19.59
C LEU A 133 4.43 -15.74 -20.41
N THR A 134 3.21 -16.22 -20.31
CA THR A 134 2.06 -15.68 -21.06
C THR A 134 1.09 -15.00 -20.13
N PHE A 135 0.78 -13.75 -20.40
CA PHE A 135 -0.35 -13.03 -19.80
C PHE A 135 -1.55 -13.15 -20.75
N ASP A 136 -2.55 -13.92 -20.33
CA ASP A 136 -3.73 -14.26 -21.11
C ASP A 136 -4.97 -13.52 -20.57
N ILE A 137 -5.52 -12.63 -21.38
CA ILE A 137 -6.68 -11.82 -21.05
C ILE A 137 -7.93 -12.57 -21.47
N THR A 138 -8.70 -13.03 -20.48
CA THR A 138 -9.89 -13.86 -20.69
C THR A 138 -11.18 -13.05 -20.71
N SER A 139 -11.18 -11.81 -20.18
CA SER A 139 -12.31 -10.89 -20.28
C SER A 139 -11.87 -9.42 -20.13
N ALA A 140 -12.39 -8.54 -20.99
CA ALA A 140 -12.25 -7.07 -20.88
C ALA A 140 -13.47 -6.35 -21.50
N SER A 141 -13.67 -5.07 -21.15
CA SER A 141 -14.78 -4.26 -21.69
C SER A 141 -14.60 -3.80 -23.14
N GLY A 142 -13.42 -4.05 -23.73
CA GLY A 142 -13.00 -3.69 -25.08
C GLY A 142 -11.55 -4.12 -25.28
N ALA A 143 -10.90 -3.77 -26.39
CA ALA A 143 -9.50 -4.16 -26.63
C ALA A 143 -8.55 -3.48 -25.61
N PRO A 144 -7.92 -4.23 -24.69
CA PRO A 144 -7.01 -3.67 -23.71
C PRO A 144 -5.70 -3.21 -24.36
N ARG A 145 -4.96 -2.33 -23.69
CA ARG A 145 -3.64 -1.87 -24.13
C ARG A 145 -2.61 -2.17 -23.05
N ILE A 146 -1.67 -3.07 -23.33
CA ILE A 146 -0.58 -3.42 -22.41
C ILE A 146 0.65 -2.63 -22.82
N ALA A 147 1.06 -1.68 -21.98
CA ALA A 147 2.25 -0.90 -22.17
C ALA A 147 3.51 -1.69 -21.80
N GLU A 148 3.49 -2.38 -20.66
CA GLU A 148 4.62 -3.19 -20.20
C GLU A 148 4.15 -4.51 -19.59
N PHE A 149 4.94 -5.56 -19.81
CA PHE A 149 4.88 -6.85 -19.16
C PHE A 149 6.26 -7.13 -18.57
N GLU A 150 6.49 -6.57 -17.39
CA GLU A 150 7.76 -6.66 -16.68
C GLU A 150 7.82 -7.96 -15.86
N THR A 151 9.00 -8.52 -15.68
CA THR A 151 9.20 -9.78 -14.94
C THR A 151 10.42 -9.69 -14.05
N TYR A 152 10.34 -10.32 -12.87
CA TYR A 152 11.37 -10.24 -11.84
C TYR A 152 11.61 -11.60 -11.19
N GLY A 153 12.88 -11.86 -10.86
CA GLY A 153 13.30 -13.02 -10.07
C GLY A 153 13.12 -12.79 -8.56
N SER A 154 13.29 -13.87 -7.79
CA SER A 154 13.24 -13.84 -6.33
C SER A 154 14.37 -12.98 -5.77
N GLY A 155 14.06 -11.78 -5.28
CA GLY A 155 15.03 -10.82 -4.74
C GLY A 155 15.29 -9.58 -5.60
N GLY A 156 14.70 -9.49 -6.81
CA GLY A 156 14.79 -8.28 -7.64
C GLY A 156 13.87 -7.16 -7.14
N THR A 157 14.35 -5.93 -7.11
CA THR A 157 13.55 -4.76 -6.72
C THR A 157 12.66 -4.32 -7.88
N THR A 158 11.40 -4.76 -7.87
CA THR A 158 10.37 -4.30 -8.81
C THR A 158 10.20 -2.76 -8.73
N PRO A 159 10.41 -1.99 -9.82
CA PRO A 159 10.11 -0.57 -9.85
C PRO A 159 8.60 -0.38 -10.04
N THR A 160 7.79 -0.34 -8.99
CA THR A 160 6.33 -0.15 -9.12
C THR A 160 5.94 1.29 -9.46
N THR A 161 5.35 1.54 -10.64
CA THR A 161 4.37 2.64 -10.75
C THR A 161 3.07 2.20 -10.09
N GLY A 162 2.46 3.13 -9.34
CA GLY A 162 1.37 2.84 -8.41
C GLY A 162 0.15 2.12 -9.03
N PRO A 163 -0.45 1.16 -8.33
CA PRO A 163 -1.66 0.47 -8.79
C PRO A 163 -2.84 1.44 -8.93
N THR A 164 -3.40 1.52 -10.14
CA THR A 164 -4.82 1.85 -10.33
C THR A 164 -5.61 0.54 -10.20
N THR A 165 -6.06 0.26 -8.98
CA THR A 165 -6.98 -0.85 -8.69
C THR A 165 -8.36 -0.54 -9.29
N PRO A 166 -9.03 -1.49 -9.97
CA PRO A 166 -10.42 -1.32 -10.40
C PRO A 166 -11.35 -1.39 -9.18
N THR A 167 -12.39 -0.58 -9.21
CA THR A 167 -13.53 -0.61 -8.29
C THR A 167 -14.13 -2.02 -8.18
N PRO A 168 -14.16 -2.65 -6.99
CA PRO A 168 -15.09 -3.75 -6.74
C PRO A 168 -16.49 -3.15 -6.51
N THR A 169 -17.43 -3.46 -7.40
CA THR A 169 -18.87 -3.40 -7.07
C THR A 169 -19.18 -4.64 -6.21
N PRO A 170 -19.98 -4.50 -5.13
CA PRO A 170 -19.75 -5.19 -3.88
C PRO A 170 -20.18 -6.65 -3.97
N THR A 171 -19.23 -7.56 -3.80
CA THR A 171 -19.52 -8.82 -3.12
C THR A 171 -18.81 -8.73 -1.79
N SER A 172 -19.59 -8.78 -0.71
CA SER A 172 -19.10 -8.88 0.66
C SER A 172 -17.98 -9.94 0.71
N PRO A 173 -16.79 -9.64 1.27
CA PRO A 173 -15.86 -10.69 1.59
C PRO A 173 -16.53 -11.52 2.70
N GLY A 174 -17.14 -12.64 2.30
CA GLY A 174 -17.32 -13.79 3.16
C GLY A 174 -15.96 -14.36 3.53
N GLY A 175 -15.21 -13.63 4.34
CA GLY A 175 -14.19 -14.16 5.22
C GLY A 175 -14.89 -14.55 6.51
N SER A 176 -14.89 -15.84 6.80
CA SER A 176 -15.36 -16.46 8.04
C SER A 176 -14.56 -15.96 9.25
N GLY A 177 -14.82 -14.71 9.66
CA GLY A 177 -14.50 -14.19 10.99
C GLY A 177 -15.83 -13.75 11.59
N GLY A 178 -16.24 -14.34 12.71
CA GLY A 178 -17.43 -13.90 13.43
C GLY A 178 -17.35 -12.41 13.76
N THR A 179 -18.45 -11.82 14.21
CA THR A 179 -18.46 -10.47 14.79
C THR A 179 -17.26 -10.31 15.74
N PRO A 180 -16.46 -9.24 15.64
CA PRO A 180 -15.31 -9.05 16.51
C PRO A 180 -15.75 -9.19 17.96
N THR A 181 -15.06 -10.03 18.73
CA THR A 181 -15.47 -10.38 20.10
C THR A 181 -14.81 -9.49 21.16
N GLY A 182 -13.84 -8.68 20.76
CA GLY A 182 -12.95 -7.95 21.68
C GLY A 182 -11.82 -8.81 22.25
N ALA A 183 -11.70 -10.08 21.85
CA ALA A 183 -10.63 -10.96 22.29
C ALA A 183 -9.28 -10.48 21.75
N TRP A 184 -8.37 -10.12 22.66
CA TRP A 184 -7.02 -9.69 22.32
C TRP A 184 -6.12 -10.90 22.05
N PRO A 185 -5.26 -10.86 21.02
CA PRO A 185 -4.35 -11.96 20.75
C PRO A 185 -3.21 -12.03 21.77
N SER A 186 -2.66 -13.23 21.94
CA SER A 186 -1.40 -13.42 22.65
C SER A 186 -0.23 -13.07 21.73
N SER A 187 0.79 -12.42 22.29
CA SER A 187 2.04 -12.12 21.57
C SER A 187 2.86 -13.39 21.36
N ALA A 188 3.38 -13.58 20.14
CA ALA A 188 4.29 -14.66 19.76
C ALA A 188 5.77 -14.34 20.03
N GLY A 189 6.05 -13.27 20.78
CA GLY A 189 7.39 -12.78 21.10
C GLY A 189 7.54 -11.28 20.81
N SER A 190 8.62 -10.68 21.28
CA SER A 190 8.86 -9.24 21.14
C SER A 190 9.99 -8.94 20.15
N VAL A 191 9.85 -7.84 19.40
CA VAL A 191 10.85 -7.32 18.46
C VAL A 191 11.10 -5.85 18.80
N SER A 192 12.34 -5.53 19.16
CA SER A 192 12.77 -4.14 19.31
C SER A 192 13.04 -3.54 17.93
N ILE A 193 12.43 -2.41 17.62
CA ILE A 193 12.75 -1.61 16.43
C ILE A 193 13.47 -0.34 16.85
N SER A 194 14.49 0.06 16.09
CA SER A 194 15.31 1.24 16.37
C SER A 194 14.89 2.47 15.53
N GLY A 195 13.78 2.37 14.81
CA GLY A 195 13.28 3.38 13.87
C GLY A 195 12.18 2.79 12.97
N THR A 196 11.58 3.64 12.14
CA THR A 196 10.48 3.25 11.25
C THR A 196 10.83 2.06 10.37
N VAL A 197 9.99 1.03 10.40
CA VAL A 197 10.10 -0.12 9.50
C VAL A 197 9.40 0.18 8.19
N ASN A 198 10.15 0.25 7.10
CA ASN A 198 9.58 0.40 5.76
C ASN A 198 9.04 -0.94 5.25
N VAL A 199 7.78 -0.95 4.84
CA VAL A 199 7.10 -2.13 4.30
C VAL A 199 6.82 -1.93 2.82
N SER A 200 7.52 -2.69 1.99
CA SER A 200 7.19 -2.90 0.58
C SER A 200 6.71 -4.34 0.40
N GLY A 201 5.73 -4.58 -0.49
CA GLY A 201 5.11 -5.90 -0.60
C GLY A 201 4.35 -6.29 0.67
N THR A 202 4.55 -7.51 1.19
CA THR A 202 3.89 -7.98 2.42
C THR A 202 4.89 -8.17 3.55
N PHE A 203 4.62 -7.55 4.70
CA PHE A 203 5.28 -7.81 5.97
C PHE A 203 4.33 -8.59 6.88
N ASP A 204 4.73 -9.82 7.23
CA ASP A 204 4.05 -10.64 8.23
C ASP A 204 4.85 -10.63 9.53
N GLY A 205 4.25 -10.07 10.59
CA GLY A 205 4.88 -9.97 11.91
C GLY A 205 4.80 -11.25 12.75
N GLY A 206 4.09 -12.28 12.28
CA GLY A 206 3.94 -13.55 13.00
C GLY A 206 3.27 -13.42 14.37
N MET A 207 2.41 -12.41 14.56
CA MET A 207 1.78 -12.02 15.83
C MET A 207 2.77 -11.62 16.93
N LYS A 208 3.97 -11.14 16.57
CA LYS A 208 4.92 -10.58 17.53
C LYS A 208 4.57 -9.14 17.90
N THR A 209 5.03 -8.73 19.07
CA THR A 209 4.94 -7.34 19.55
C THR A 209 6.14 -6.54 19.08
N TYR A 210 5.91 -5.53 18.26
CA TYR A 210 6.92 -4.59 17.77
C TYR A 210 6.87 -3.32 18.62
N CYS A 211 8.04 -2.89 19.08
CA CYS A 211 8.20 -1.83 20.06
C CYS A 211 9.63 -1.26 19.95
N CYS A 212 9.93 0.00 20.24
CA CYS A 212 9.05 1.10 20.55
C CYS A 212 9.62 2.36 19.86
N ILE A 213 8.76 3.25 19.39
CA ILE A 213 9.14 4.55 18.81
C ILE A 213 8.33 5.64 19.50
N GLY A 214 8.93 6.81 19.70
CA GLY A 214 8.26 7.97 20.29
C GLY A 214 8.29 7.97 21.82
N ASP A 215 7.59 8.94 22.40
CA ASP A 215 7.54 9.20 23.84
C ASP A 215 6.13 8.96 24.45
N GLY A 216 5.17 8.55 23.62
CA GLY A 216 3.77 8.33 24.04
C GLY A 216 2.93 9.60 24.13
N SER A 217 3.45 10.75 23.68
CA SER A 217 2.69 12.01 23.61
C SER A 217 1.74 12.04 22.40
N GLN A 218 0.91 13.09 22.32
CA GLN A 218 0.05 13.41 21.16
C GLN A 218 0.74 14.33 20.14
N SER A 219 2.08 14.39 20.11
CA SER A 219 2.80 15.24 19.16
C SER A 219 2.66 14.73 17.72
N GLU A 220 2.20 15.59 16.79
CA GLU A 220 2.07 15.30 15.35
C GLU A 220 3.43 15.10 14.62
N SER A 221 4.56 15.26 15.31
CA SER A 221 5.90 15.13 14.72
C SER A 221 6.57 13.79 15.00
N GLN A 222 5.85 12.82 15.56
CA GLN A 222 6.42 11.50 15.88
C GLN A 222 6.59 10.65 14.63
N ASP A 223 7.65 9.84 14.62
CA ASP A 223 7.87 8.88 13.55
C ASP A 223 6.87 7.72 13.66
N PRO A 224 6.33 7.20 12.54
CA PRO A 224 5.50 6.01 12.57
C PRO A 224 6.36 4.77 12.86
N MET A 225 5.76 3.76 13.48
CA MET A 225 6.38 2.44 13.64
C MET A 225 6.57 1.72 12.31
N PHE A 226 5.57 1.79 11.43
CA PHE A 226 5.62 1.19 10.11
C PHE A 226 5.22 2.19 9.05
N LYS A 227 5.96 2.20 7.95
CA LYS A 227 5.66 2.99 6.76
C LYS A 227 5.41 2.06 5.58
N ILE A 228 4.15 1.91 5.20
CA ILE A 228 3.70 1.00 4.16
C ILE A 228 3.68 1.75 2.82
N ALA A 229 4.47 1.27 1.86
CA ALA A 229 4.46 1.76 0.50
C ALA A 229 3.13 1.44 -0.20
N ASN A 230 2.84 2.13 -1.31
CA ASN A 230 1.64 1.87 -2.10
C ASN A 230 1.56 0.39 -2.54
N GLY A 231 0.40 -0.25 -2.35
CA GLY A 231 0.17 -1.68 -2.56
C GLY A 231 0.68 -2.59 -1.45
N GLY A 232 1.36 -2.05 -0.42
CA GLY A 232 1.95 -2.84 0.64
C GLY A 232 0.92 -3.41 1.63
N THR A 233 1.29 -4.49 2.32
CA THR A 233 0.50 -5.16 3.34
C THR A 233 1.30 -5.30 4.63
N LEU A 234 0.74 -4.82 5.74
CA LEU A 234 1.20 -5.13 7.09
C LEU A 234 0.21 -6.12 7.70
N GLN A 235 0.69 -7.28 8.15
CA GLN A 235 -0.19 -8.28 8.74
C GLN A 235 0.38 -8.99 9.96
N ASN A 236 -0.53 -9.43 10.84
CA ASN A 236 -0.21 -10.21 12.03
C ASN A 236 0.85 -9.52 12.90
N VAL A 237 0.61 -8.27 13.28
CA VAL A 237 1.53 -7.44 14.06
C VAL A 237 0.80 -6.95 15.31
N ILE A 238 1.46 -6.98 16.45
CA ILE A 238 1.04 -6.25 17.64
C ILE A 238 1.97 -5.05 17.79
N LEU A 239 1.45 -3.83 17.84
CA LEU A 239 2.20 -2.63 18.19
C LEU A 239 2.16 -2.48 19.71
N GLY A 240 3.35 -2.44 20.32
CA GLY A 240 3.55 -2.11 21.72
C GLY A 240 3.48 -0.60 21.96
N SER A 241 3.69 -0.19 23.21
CA SER A 241 3.73 1.21 23.62
C SER A 241 5.14 1.58 24.10
N PRO A 242 5.70 2.74 23.74
CA PRO A 242 5.13 3.76 22.85
C PRO A 242 5.05 3.36 21.36
N ALA A 243 3.97 3.78 20.70
CA ALA A 243 3.63 3.42 19.32
C ALA A 243 3.85 4.55 18.29
N GLY A 244 4.52 5.65 18.66
CA GLY A 244 4.77 6.78 17.77
C GLY A 244 3.49 7.34 17.12
N ASP A 245 3.59 7.69 15.84
CA ASP A 245 2.44 7.96 14.95
C ASP A 245 2.00 6.68 14.20
N GLY A 246 1.91 5.58 14.96
CA GLY A 246 1.33 4.31 14.53
C GLY A 246 1.86 3.78 13.20
N VAL A 247 0.97 3.63 12.22
CA VAL A 247 1.26 3.08 10.90
C VAL A 247 0.92 4.11 9.81
N HIS A 248 1.87 4.42 8.93
CA HIS A 248 1.64 5.30 7.79
C HIS A 248 1.43 4.51 6.51
N CYS A 249 0.35 4.80 5.78
CA CYS A 249 0.14 4.32 4.43
C CYS A 249 0.42 5.43 3.41
N GLU A 250 1.52 5.28 2.67
CA GLU A 250 1.98 6.27 1.69
C GLU A 250 1.23 6.18 0.34
N GLY A 251 0.44 5.13 0.15
CA GLY A 251 -0.48 4.93 -0.97
C GLY A 251 -1.69 4.10 -0.51
N THR A 252 -2.31 3.37 -1.43
CA THR A 252 -3.22 2.28 -1.03
C THR A 252 -2.44 1.24 -0.25
N CYS A 253 -2.98 0.72 0.84
CA CYS A 253 -2.30 -0.28 1.67
C CYS A 253 -3.31 -1.28 2.25
N THR A 254 -2.81 -2.41 2.75
CA THR A 254 -3.59 -3.35 3.57
C THR A 254 -2.99 -3.46 4.95
N ILE A 255 -3.81 -3.27 5.97
CA ILE A 255 -3.52 -3.52 7.38
C ILE A 255 -4.42 -4.68 7.78
N ARG A 256 -3.85 -5.86 8.05
CA ARG A 256 -4.61 -7.08 8.29
C ARG A 256 -4.23 -7.74 9.61
N ASN A 257 -5.20 -7.92 10.50
CA ASN A 257 -4.96 -8.55 11.80
C ASN A 257 -3.81 -7.85 12.56
N VAL A 258 -3.87 -6.52 12.62
CA VAL A 258 -2.89 -5.68 13.32
C VAL A 258 -3.53 -5.14 14.60
N TRP A 259 -2.78 -5.14 15.70
CA TRP A 259 -3.28 -4.87 17.04
C TRP A 259 -2.46 -3.78 17.74
N TRP A 260 -3.10 -2.71 18.21
CA TRP A 260 -2.43 -1.63 18.94
C TRP A 260 -2.74 -1.74 20.43
N ASN A 261 -1.73 -2.12 21.22
CA ASN A 261 -1.90 -2.23 22.67
C ASN A 261 -2.18 -0.89 23.34
N ASP A 262 -1.76 0.19 22.71
CA ASP A 262 -1.90 1.58 23.13
C ASP A 262 -1.76 2.43 21.87
N ILE A 263 -2.76 3.24 21.54
CA ILE A 263 -2.66 4.15 20.41
C ILE A 263 -1.72 5.29 20.82
N GLY A 264 -0.75 5.61 19.95
CA GLY A 264 0.10 6.78 20.15
C GLY A 264 -0.65 8.07 19.79
N GLU A 265 -0.19 8.79 18.79
CA GLU A 265 -0.96 9.91 18.21
C GLU A 265 -2.19 9.37 17.45
N ASP A 266 -1.95 8.63 16.37
CA ASP A 266 -2.95 7.85 15.63
C ASP A 266 -2.58 6.36 15.59
N ALA A 267 -3.56 5.48 15.37
CA ALA A 267 -3.26 4.06 15.12
C ALA A 267 -2.73 3.87 13.70
N ALA A 268 -3.40 4.48 12.72
CA ALA A 268 -2.88 4.55 11.36
C ALA A 268 -3.34 5.82 10.60
N THR A 269 -2.43 6.30 9.76
CA THR A 269 -2.59 7.53 8.97
C THR A 269 -2.47 7.21 7.47
N PHE A 270 -3.56 7.45 6.73
CA PHE A 270 -3.67 7.21 5.29
C PHE A 270 -3.33 8.48 4.51
N LYS A 271 -2.19 8.47 3.81
CA LYS A 271 -1.58 9.66 3.19
C LYS A 271 -1.59 9.63 1.67
N GLY A 272 -1.89 8.49 1.07
CA GLY A 272 -1.90 8.29 -0.38
C GLY A 272 -2.82 9.26 -1.14
N THR A 273 -2.32 9.83 -2.23
CA THR A 273 -3.06 10.78 -3.09
C THR A 273 -3.39 10.24 -4.48
N GLY A 274 -3.08 8.96 -4.73
CA GLY A 274 -3.34 8.28 -6.01
C GLY A 274 -4.77 7.74 -6.18
N GLY A 275 -5.67 7.99 -5.22
CA GLY A 275 -6.99 7.39 -5.15
C GLY A 275 -6.96 5.93 -4.71
N GLY A 276 -7.98 5.16 -5.10
CA GLY A 276 -8.08 3.73 -4.78
C GLY A 276 -8.66 3.45 -3.39
N THR A 277 -8.35 2.28 -2.83
CA THR A 277 -8.86 1.84 -1.52
C THR A 277 -7.76 1.24 -0.67
N SER A 278 -7.60 1.77 0.53
CA SER A 278 -6.84 1.13 1.62
C SER A 278 -7.75 0.28 2.47
N TYR A 279 -7.22 -0.82 3.02
CA TYR A 279 -8.01 -1.80 3.75
C TYR A 279 -7.48 -1.97 5.17
N VAL A 280 -8.39 -1.95 6.13
CA VAL A 280 -8.19 -2.42 7.51
C VAL A 280 -9.09 -3.65 7.69
N ILE A 281 -8.48 -4.81 7.93
CA ILE A 281 -9.16 -6.11 7.93
C ILE A 281 -8.85 -6.86 9.22
N GLY A 282 -9.83 -7.00 10.09
CA GLY A 282 -9.61 -7.58 11.42
C GLY A 282 -8.74 -6.69 12.30
N GLY A 283 -8.25 -7.25 13.40
CA GLY A 283 -7.38 -6.53 14.33
C GLY A 283 -8.14 -5.70 15.36
N GLY A 284 -7.40 -4.91 16.13
CA GLY A 284 -8.02 -4.00 17.08
C GLY A 284 -7.06 -2.98 17.69
N ALA A 285 -7.61 -1.94 18.30
CA ALA A 285 -6.83 -0.91 18.98
C ALA A 285 -7.52 -0.47 20.27
N ARG A 286 -6.73 0.12 21.17
CA ARG A 286 -7.25 0.66 22.43
C ARG A 286 -6.46 1.85 22.92
N ASN A 287 -7.05 2.60 23.85
CA ASN A 287 -6.42 3.73 24.55
C ASN A 287 -6.00 4.87 23.62
N GLY A 288 -6.85 5.27 22.67
CA GLY A 288 -6.61 6.47 21.86
C GLY A 288 -7.12 7.74 22.52
N SER A 289 -6.39 8.84 22.35
CA SER A 289 -6.82 10.15 22.90
C SER A 289 -7.82 10.86 21.99
N ASP A 290 -7.61 10.86 20.68
CA ASP A 290 -8.49 11.56 19.71
C ASP A 290 -8.99 10.64 18.60
N LYS A 291 -8.13 10.24 17.67
CA LYS A 291 -8.55 9.53 16.45
C LYS A 291 -7.73 8.25 16.26
N THR A 292 -8.42 7.18 15.88
CA THR A 292 -7.80 5.88 15.60
C THR A 292 -7.25 5.87 14.17
N PHE A 293 -8.10 6.22 13.19
CA PHE A 293 -7.73 6.26 11.79
C PHE A 293 -7.86 7.65 11.21
N GLN A 294 -6.72 8.22 10.81
CA GLN A 294 -6.64 9.52 10.18
C GLN A 294 -6.50 9.39 8.67
N HIS A 295 -7.33 10.11 7.91
CA HIS A 295 -7.29 10.09 6.44
C HIS A 295 -6.90 11.47 5.91
N ASN A 296 -5.61 11.61 5.59
CA ASN A 296 -5.01 12.83 5.07
C ASN A 296 -5.04 12.87 3.52
N GLY A 297 -4.90 11.71 2.87
CA GLY A 297 -4.89 11.52 1.42
C GLY A 297 -6.28 11.60 0.76
N ASN A 298 -6.43 10.99 -0.42
CA ASN A 298 -7.72 10.85 -1.13
C ASN A 298 -8.10 9.37 -1.32
N GLY A 299 -9.29 9.12 -1.85
CA GLY A 299 -9.77 7.77 -2.12
C GLY A 299 -10.60 7.20 -0.97
N THR A 300 -10.51 5.89 -0.74
CA THR A 300 -11.37 5.18 0.21
C THR A 300 -10.55 4.45 1.28
N VAL A 301 -11.00 4.49 2.53
CA VAL A 301 -10.56 3.57 3.59
C VAL A 301 -11.69 2.58 3.88
N ASN A 302 -11.42 1.29 3.76
CA ASN A 302 -12.37 0.21 4.05
C ASN A 302 -11.98 -0.48 5.35
N ILE A 303 -12.80 -0.37 6.38
CA ILE A 303 -12.56 -0.88 7.73
C ILE A 303 -13.56 -2.00 7.99
N SER A 304 -13.04 -3.21 8.22
CA SER A 304 -13.89 -4.37 8.42
C SER A 304 -13.37 -5.30 9.50
N GLY A 305 -14.26 -5.86 10.33
CA GLY A 305 -13.87 -6.84 11.36
C GLY A 305 -13.00 -6.27 12.49
N PHE A 306 -12.96 -4.94 12.66
CA PHE A 306 -12.09 -4.27 13.61
C PHE A 306 -12.73 -4.15 14.99
N TYR A 307 -11.91 -4.27 16.05
CA TYR A 307 -12.30 -3.97 17.42
C TYR A 307 -11.63 -2.69 17.93
N LEU A 308 -12.39 -1.76 18.49
CA LEU A 308 -11.84 -0.56 19.12
C LEU A 308 -12.34 -0.46 20.56
N SER A 309 -11.47 -0.11 21.52
CA SER A 309 -11.85 0.16 22.91
C SER A 309 -11.19 1.42 23.45
N GLY A 310 -11.97 2.46 23.75
CA GLY A 310 -11.45 3.70 24.33
C GLY A 310 -10.71 4.56 23.30
N SER A 311 -11.45 5.37 22.54
CA SER A 311 -10.89 6.38 21.63
C SER A 311 -11.96 7.40 21.23
N GLY A 312 -11.60 8.66 21.03
CA GLY A 312 -12.56 9.67 20.60
C GLY A 312 -13.26 9.29 19.28
N LYS A 313 -12.51 8.91 18.24
CA LYS A 313 -13.05 8.65 16.90
C LYS A 313 -12.42 7.41 16.27
N LEU A 314 -13.23 6.52 15.69
CA LEU A 314 -12.70 5.45 14.86
C LEU A 314 -12.06 6.00 13.58
N TYR A 315 -12.76 6.88 12.85
CA TYR A 315 -12.25 7.44 11.59
C TYR A 315 -12.48 8.95 11.49
N ARG A 316 -11.45 9.68 11.03
CA ARG A 316 -11.53 11.10 10.71
C ARG A 316 -10.92 11.43 9.35
N ALA A 317 -11.72 12.04 8.47
CA ALA A 317 -11.22 12.68 7.25
C ALA A 317 -10.57 14.02 7.61
N CYS A 318 -9.32 14.29 7.22
CA CYS A 318 -8.64 15.52 7.61
C CYS A 318 -9.41 16.77 7.16
N GLY A 319 -9.77 17.65 8.10
CA GLY A 319 -10.64 18.79 7.85
C GLY A 319 -9.91 20.11 7.56
N ASN A 320 -8.63 20.22 7.91
CA ASN A 320 -7.81 21.44 7.79
C ASN A 320 -6.38 21.14 7.30
N CYS A 321 -6.21 20.03 6.56
CA CYS A 321 -4.94 19.70 5.92
C CYS A 321 -4.52 20.77 4.90
N SER A 322 -3.22 20.82 4.59
CA SER A 322 -2.66 21.71 3.56
C SER A 322 -3.31 21.53 2.18
N SER A 323 -3.84 20.35 1.91
CA SER A 323 -4.60 20.04 0.71
C SER A 323 -5.97 19.47 1.07
N SER A 324 -6.99 19.94 0.36
CA SER A 324 -8.35 19.44 0.46
C SER A 324 -8.57 18.31 -0.54
N TYR A 325 -9.11 17.19 -0.07
CA TYR A 325 -9.43 16.04 -0.91
C TYR A 325 -10.85 15.56 -0.62
N THR A 326 -11.46 14.95 -1.62
CA THR A 326 -12.64 14.10 -1.43
C THR A 326 -12.19 12.73 -0.91
N ARG A 327 -12.81 12.29 0.19
CA ARG A 327 -12.45 11.09 0.94
C ARG A 327 -13.68 10.25 1.23
N HIS A 328 -13.52 8.93 1.15
CA HIS A 328 -14.58 8.00 1.45
C HIS A 328 -14.15 7.02 2.55
N VAL A 329 -15.10 6.59 3.36
CA VAL A 329 -14.91 5.50 4.31
C VAL A 329 -16.02 4.48 4.16
N ARG A 330 -15.66 3.20 4.24
CA ARG A 330 -16.59 2.07 4.35
C ARG A 330 -16.29 1.36 5.66
N ILE A 331 -17.29 1.21 6.52
CA ILE A 331 -17.14 0.64 7.86
C ILE A 331 -18.15 -0.49 7.97
N ASP A 332 -17.66 -1.70 8.24
CA ASP A 332 -18.50 -2.89 8.17
C ASP A 332 -18.10 -3.95 9.19
N ASN A 333 -19.06 -4.47 9.96
CA ASN A 333 -18.80 -5.52 10.96
C ASN A 333 -17.70 -5.13 11.97
N VAL A 334 -17.89 -4.02 12.67
CA VAL A 334 -16.94 -3.54 13.70
C VAL A 334 -17.59 -3.54 15.08
N LEU A 335 -16.79 -3.78 16.12
CA LEU A 335 -17.19 -3.63 17.52
C LEU A 335 -16.43 -2.46 18.12
N LEU A 336 -17.14 -1.43 18.57
CA LEU A 336 -16.56 -0.22 19.11
C LEU A 336 -17.07 -0.04 20.54
N ASN A 337 -16.16 -0.05 21.48
CA ASN A 337 -16.42 0.08 22.89
C ASN A 337 -15.89 1.44 23.37
N ASP A 338 -16.71 2.20 24.09
CA ASP A 338 -16.30 3.46 24.74
C ASP A 338 -15.64 4.45 23.75
N ILE A 339 -16.44 4.92 22.79
CA ILE A 339 -16.01 5.89 21.77
C ILE A 339 -17.00 7.04 21.62
N ASP A 340 -16.54 8.21 21.15
CA ASP A 340 -17.41 9.38 20.94
C ASP A 340 -17.98 9.44 19.51
N MET A 341 -17.26 8.90 18.52
CA MET A 341 -17.66 9.00 17.11
C MET A 341 -17.17 7.83 16.24
N VAL A 342 -18.03 7.33 15.36
CA VAL A 342 -17.63 6.28 14.40
C VAL A 342 -16.92 6.89 13.19
N ALA A 343 -17.51 7.89 12.53
CA ALA A 343 -16.88 8.56 11.39
C ALA A 343 -17.14 10.08 11.38
N GLY A 344 -16.07 10.87 11.20
CA GLY A 344 -16.14 12.31 10.93
C GLY A 344 -15.71 12.67 9.50
N ILE A 345 -16.64 13.14 8.68
CA ILE A 345 -16.44 13.43 7.24
C ILE A 345 -16.66 14.91 6.90
N ASN A 346 -16.01 15.42 5.84
CA ASN A 346 -16.18 16.79 5.37
C ASN A 346 -17.17 16.86 4.20
N SER A 347 -18.45 17.11 4.49
CA SER A 347 -19.52 16.95 3.50
C SER A 347 -19.43 17.96 2.35
N ASN A 348 -18.87 19.14 2.60
CA ASN A 348 -18.65 20.18 1.57
C ASN A 348 -17.57 19.81 0.53
N TRP A 349 -16.74 18.79 0.80
CA TRP A 349 -15.75 18.26 -0.15
C TRP A 349 -16.21 16.97 -0.83
N GLY A 350 -17.47 16.58 -0.63
CA GLY A 350 -18.05 15.39 -1.24
C GLY A 350 -17.70 14.10 -0.52
N ASP A 351 -17.18 14.17 0.72
CA ASP A 351 -16.82 12.98 1.48
C ASP A 351 -18.04 12.09 1.73
N THR A 352 -17.85 10.76 1.77
CA THR A 352 -18.95 9.84 2.13
C THR A 352 -18.51 8.80 3.14
N ALA A 353 -19.39 8.48 4.09
CA ALA A 353 -19.28 7.33 4.97
C ALA A 353 -20.39 6.33 4.64
N THR A 354 -20.03 5.10 4.30
CA THR A 354 -20.94 3.95 4.26
C THR A 354 -20.69 3.11 5.49
N ILE A 355 -21.71 2.92 6.33
CA ILE A 355 -21.56 2.27 7.64
C ILE A 355 -22.62 1.18 7.75
N THR A 356 -22.19 -0.06 7.96
CA THR A 356 -23.05 -1.25 8.10
C THR A 356 -22.58 -2.13 9.25
N ARG A 357 -23.50 -2.82 9.92
CA ARG A 357 -23.17 -3.85 10.93
C ARG A 357 -22.18 -3.38 12.02
N VAL A 358 -22.44 -2.20 12.61
CA VAL A 358 -21.62 -1.67 13.72
C VAL A 358 -22.26 -2.07 15.04
N THR A 359 -21.45 -2.57 15.97
CA THR A 359 -21.86 -2.74 17.36
C THR A 359 -21.20 -1.67 18.23
N LEU A 360 -22.00 -0.87 18.93
CA LEU A 360 -21.56 0.14 19.88
C LEU A 360 -21.81 -0.37 21.31
N SER A 361 -20.75 -0.53 22.08
CA SER A 361 -20.78 -0.93 23.49
C SER A 361 -20.33 0.22 24.37
N ASN A 362 -21.04 0.52 25.47
CA ASN A 362 -20.73 1.66 26.33
C ASN A 362 -20.57 3.00 25.56
N ALA A 363 -21.27 3.13 24.43
CA ALA A 363 -21.11 4.22 23.47
C ALA A 363 -22.47 4.64 22.90
N SER A 364 -23.51 4.61 23.73
CA SER A 364 -24.89 4.92 23.32
C SER A 364 -25.09 6.36 22.82
N ASN A 365 -24.21 7.27 23.24
CA ASN A 365 -24.21 8.68 22.82
C ASN A 365 -23.26 8.96 21.65
N ALA A 366 -22.59 7.93 21.10
CA ALA A 366 -21.62 8.13 20.04
C ALA A 366 -22.28 8.67 18.77
N THR A 367 -21.65 9.66 18.15
CA THR A 367 -22.06 10.13 16.83
C THR A 367 -21.62 9.11 15.78
N VAL A 368 -22.58 8.47 15.11
CA VAL A 368 -22.26 7.47 14.08
C VAL A 368 -21.63 8.11 12.83
N CYS A 369 -22.28 9.09 12.22
CA CYS A 369 -21.72 9.82 11.09
C CYS A 369 -21.80 11.33 11.35
N GLY A 370 -20.67 11.94 11.71
CA GLY A 370 -20.55 13.37 11.94
C GLY A 370 -20.14 14.10 10.66
N LYS A 371 -20.91 15.13 10.28
CA LYS A 371 -20.60 15.99 9.13
C LYS A 371 -19.87 17.25 9.60
N TYR A 372 -18.84 17.62 8.87
CA TYR A 372 -18.05 18.82 9.09
C TYR A 372 -17.98 19.65 7.81
N GLN A 373 -17.77 20.96 7.99
CA GLN A 373 -17.28 21.84 6.95
C GLN A 373 -15.75 21.82 6.99
N GLY A 374 -15.13 21.12 6.04
CA GLY A 374 -13.69 21.18 5.81
C GLY A 374 -13.28 22.57 5.34
N VAL A 375 -12.09 23.00 5.75
CA VAL A 375 -11.53 24.34 5.56
C VAL A 375 -10.07 24.25 5.11
N ALA A 376 -9.52 25.35 4.61
CA ALA A 376 -8.08 25.43 4.33
C ALA A 376 -7.27 25.36 5.64
N LYS A 377 -5.99 24.97 5.53
CA LYS A 377 -5.07 24.95 6.66
C LYS A 377 -5.01 26.31 7.37
N GLY A 378 -5.00 26.26 8.72
CA GLY A 378 -5.00 27.44 9.58
C GLY A 378 -6.39 27.89 10.05
N SER A 379 -7.45 27.15 9.69
CA SER A 379 -8.80 27.31 10.24
C SER A 379 -9.30 26.00 10.83
N GLU A 380 -10.23 26.09 11.78
CA GLU A 380 -10.82 24.92 12.40
C GLU A 380 -12.07 24.43 11.63
N PRO A 381 -12.17 23.12 11.34
CA PRO A 381 -13.35 22.57 10.69
C PRO A 381 -14.60 22.73 11.58
N LYS A 382 -15.68 23.24 11.01
CA LYS A 382 -16.94 23.44 11.75
C LYS A 382 -17.78 22.17 11.74
N TYR A 383 -18.22 21.70 12.90
CA TYR A 383 -19.21 20.62 12.98
C TYR A 383 -20.58 21.09 12.48
N LEU A 384 -21.20 20.30 11.62
CA LEU A 384 -22.50 20.58 10.97
C LEU A 384 -23.63 19.70 11.51
N GLY A 385 -23.33 18.76 12.41
CA GLY A 385 -24.29 17.81 12.97
C GLY A 385 -24.12 16.39 12.44
N ALA A 386 -24.92 15.48 13.00
CA ALA A 386 -24.97 14.09 12.58
C ALA A 386 -25.74 13.92 11.26
N GLY A 387 -25.39 12.91 10.48
CA GLY A 387 -26.10 12.52 9.25
C GLY A 387 -26.59 11.07 9.31
N TRP A 388 -27.75 10.83 8.69
CA TRP A 388 -28.39 9.52 8.58
C TRP A 388 -29.15 9.46 7.26
N ASN A 389 -29.01 8.34 6.53
CA ASN A 389 -29.68 8.10 5.25
C ASN A 389 -29.58 9.27 4.26
N ASP A 390 -28.42 9.93 4.19
CA ASP A 390 -28.18 11.05 3.27
C ASP A 390 -27.05 10.74 2.27
N SER A 391 -26.79 11.68 1.36
CA SER A 391 -25.79 11.51 0.29
C SER A 391 -24.37 11.26 0.79
N ASN A 392 -24.02 11.82 1.95
CA ASN A 392 -22.70 11.73 2.56
C ASN A 392 -22.68 10.63 3.62
N CYS A 393 -23.67 10.56 4.50
CA CYS A 393 -23.83 9.58 5.55
C CYS A 393 -24.82 8.47 5.13
N LYS A 394 -24.27 7.43 4.49
CA LYS A 394 -24.98 6.25 4.01
C LYS A 394 -25.05 5.21 5.11
N VAL A 395 -25.93 5.48 6.08
CA VAL A 395 -26.14 4.65 7.28
C VAL A 395 -27.58 4.79 7.76
N SER A 396 -28.18 3.67 8.16
CA SER A 396 -29.50 3.59 8.77
C SER A 396 -29.40 3.15 10.23
N GLN A 397 -30.47 3.34 11.02
CA GLN A 397 -30.49 2.87 12.41
C GLN A 397 -30.35 1.35 12.53
N SER A 398 -30.87 0.59 11.55
CA SER A 398 -30.73 -0.88 11.51
C SER A 398 -29.30 -1.36 11.28
N ASP A 399 -28.40 -0.48 10.82
CA ASP A 399 -26.98 -0.81 10.67
C ASP A 399 -26.23 -0.80 12.01
N ILE A 400 -26.85 -0.28 13.08
CA ILE A 400 -26.23 -0.05 14.37
C ILE A 400 -26.91 -0.90 15.44
N THR A 401 -26.10 -1.67 16.17
CA THR A 401 -26.53 -2.41 17.36
C THR A 401 -25.89 -1.77 18.58
N TYR A 402 -26.70 -1.30 19.53
CA TYR A 402 -26.22 -0.81 20.82
C TYR A 402 -26.21 -1.97 21.83
N ARG A 403 -25.16 -2.07 22.64
CA ARG A 403 -24.99 -3.09 23.69
C ARG A 403 -24.62 -2.47 25.03
#